data_AF-A0A2N2I2D7-F1
#
_entry.id   AF-A0A2N2I2D7-F1
#
_cell.length_a   1.000
_cell.length_b   1.000
_cell.length_c   1.000
_cell.angle_alpha   90.00
_cell.angle_beta   90.00
_cell.angle_gamma   90.00
#
_symmetry.space_group_name_H-M   'P 1'
#
loop_
_entity.id
_entity.type
_entity.pdbx_description
1 polymer ?
#
loop_
_entity_poly.entity_id
_entity_poly.type
_entity_poly.pdbx_seq_one_letter_code
_entity_poly.pdbx_strand_id
1 'polypeptide(L)'
;MTEELLKYTKSLSPLSLQAIDAKVISDGQNIYMVKKDEHGKEYKALIEKDKNLYLLLTRSNGEPSAKMQTIHTYASAKCNLNCQVCYEKYSNHTEIEREEVNELLEKYPDCKVVMMGMEPTCREDIFELVEMAGNRASLNTNGIKLESLEYVKKLKAHGLKNIFFSFNGLNDEIYLKMNGGNYLEAKLKALENIGREKIDTLLSATLAKNINEDQILPLVKFCFEHRSFIVELRTRTLAPIGKHLNAEQICMSELIKLFADELHINKADILREFCFMQIFLENFRWLLPKGFRDKFGSKLCSFVFNIKKESEDKYSSPGSRIDLDRINNSSFKSLYLFYYLIKAYGPFLLAEIALYLLHLPRFVVQKKMLNIVLKCWPNLYNVDLTEMSKCPSAYYKNGEMERFCLSNIKYSAIKEGLK
;
A
#
# COMPACT_ATOMS: atom_id res chain seq x y z
N MET A 1 -32.47 -12.60 5.34
CA MET A 1 -31.51 -11.98 6.26
C MET A 1 -31.86 -10.50 6.36
N THR A 2 -31.83 -9.91 7.54
CA THR A 2 -32.20 -8.50 7.75
C THR A 2 -30.98 -7.62 7.56
N GLU A 3 -31.09 -6.60 6.71
CA GLU A 3 -30.07 -5.56 6.59
C GLU A 3 -29.91 -4.83 7.94
N GLU A 4 -28.66 -4.63 8.37
CA GLU A 4 -28.32 -3.93 9.60
C GLU A 4 -27.49 -2.69 9.26
N LEU A 5 -27.91 -1.54 9.78
CA LEU A 5 -27.15 -0.29 9.65
C LEU A 5 -25.92 -0.34 10.56
N LEU A 6 -24.72 -0.18 10.00
CA LEU A 6 -23.47 -0.15 10.75
C LEU A 6 -23.03 1.27 11.11
N LYS A 7 -23.11 2.21 10.16
CA LYS A 7 -22.80 3.63 10.38
C LYS A 7 -23.35 4.53 9.27
N TYR A 8 -23.45 5.82 9.59
CA TYR A 8 -23.52 6.89 8.58
C TYR A 8 -22.12 7.39 8.24
N THR A 9 -21.91 7.84 7.01
CA THR A 9 -20.65 8.40 6.52
C THR A 9 -20.89 9.38 5.38
N LYS A 10 -19.81 9.96 4.83
CA LYS A 10 -19.84 10.71 3.58
C LYS A 10 -19.14 9.92 2.47
N SER A 11 -19.66 10.01 1.25
CA SER A 11 -19.09 9.43 0.02
C SER A 11 -19.06 10.49 -1.08
N LEU A 12 -18.39 10.23 -2.20
CA LEU A 12 -18.55 11.02 -3.42
C LEU A 12 -19.88 10.73 -4.13
N SER A 13 -20.53 11.75 -4.69
CA SER A 13 -21.62 11.57 -5.66
C SER A 13 -21.06 10.99 -6.95
N PRO A 14 -21.68 9.95 -7.54
CA PRO A 14 -21.34 9.49 -8.88
C PRO A 14 -21.59 10.51 -10.00
N LEU A 15 -22.41 11.55 -9.74
CA LEU A 15 -22.73 12.61 -10.70
C LEU A 15 -21.80 13.81 -10.51
N SER A 16 -21.89 14.49 -9.37
CA SER A 16 -21.20 15.78 -9.15
C SER A 16 -19.77 15.66 -8.63
N LEU A 17 -19.37 14.45 -8.19
CA LEU A 17 -18.12 14.20 -7.44
C LEU A 17 -17.99 15.04 -6.15
N GLN A 18 -19.09 15.61 -5.65
CA GLN A 18 -19.15 16.28 -4.35
C GLN A 18 -19.42 15.28 -3.23
N ALA A 19 -19.12 15.69 -1.99
CA ALA A 19 -19.42 14.87 -0.82
C ALA A 19 -20.94 14.82 -0.58
N ILE A 20 -21.50 13.61 -0.52
CA ILE A 20 -22.91 13.32 -0.22
C ILE A 20 -23.03 12.37 0.97
N ASP A 21 -24.22 12.35 1.59
CA ASP A 21 -24.53 11.40 2.66
C ASP A 21 -24.59 9.97 2.14
N ALA A 22 -24.04 9.07 2.94
CA ALA A 22 -24.04 7.64 2.68
C ALA A 22 -24.24 6.88 3.99
N LYS A 23 -24.67 5.63 3.87
CA LYS A 23 -24.75 4.67 4.98
C LYS A 23 -23.95 3.42 4.63
N VAL A 24 -23.33 2.83 5.63
CA VAL A 24 -22.74 1.50 5.53
C VAL A 24 -23.67 0.51 6.21
N ILE A 25 -24.06 -0.52 5.49
CA ILE A 25 -24.96 -1.57 5.98
C ILE A 25 -24.28 -2.94 5.87
N SER A 26 -24.67 -3.88 6.72
CA SER A 26 -24.37 -5.30 6.54
C SER A 26 -25.60 -6.07 6.07
N ASP A 27 -25.41 -6.96 5.11
CA ASP A 27 -26.35 -8.00 4.70
C ASP A 27 -25.65 -9.35 4.81
N GLY A 28 -25.94 -10.07 5.91
CA GLY A 28 -25.17 -11.24 6.30
C GLY A 28 -23.71 -10.88 6.60
N GLN A 29 -22.77 -11.50 5.87
CA GLN A 29 -21.33 -11.21 5.98
C GLN A 29 -20.87 -10.06 5.08
N ASN A 30 -21.68 -9.68 4.09
CA ASN A 30 -21.30 -8.65 3.13
C ASN A 30 -21.60 -7.26 3.68
N ILE A 31 -20.67 -6.34 3.42
CA ILE A 31 -20.73 -4.93 3.81
C ILE A 31 -20.90 -4.09 2.55
N TYR A 32 -21.91 -3.23 2.55
CA TYR A 32 -22.24 -2.38 1.42
C TYR A 32 -22.23 -0.91 1.82
N MET A 33 -21.77 -0.06 0.89
CA MET A 33 -22.06 1.35 0.88
C MET A 33 -23.38 1.60 0.15
N VAL A 34 -24.29 2.36 0.76
CA VAL A 34 -25.52 2.83 0.12
C VAL A 34 -25.55 4.34 0.16
N LYS A 35 -25.79 4.97 -1.00
CA LYS A 35 -25.86 6.43 -1.15
C LYS A 35 -26.87 6.80 -2.23
N LYS A 36 -27.40 8.02 -2.17
CA LYS A 36 -28.29 8.57 -3.20
C LYS A 36 -27.61 9.77 -3.84
N ASP A 37 -27.65 9.84 -5.17
CA ASP A 37 -27.19 11.04 -5.88
C ASP A 37 -28.20 12.19 -5.74
N GLU A 38 -27.86 13.33 -6.33
CA GLU A 38 -28.64 14.56 -6.31
C GLU A 38 -30.02 14.41 -6.96
N HIS A 39 -30.24 13.37 -7.78
CA HIS A 39 -31.53 13.04 -8.39
C HIS A 39 -32.29 11.94 -7.62
N GLY A 40 -31.77 11.52 -6.47
CA GLY A 40 -32.39 10.51 -5.61
C GLY A 40 -32.16 9.07 -6.07
N LYS A 41 -31.37 8.82 -7.12
CA LYS A 41 -31.03 7.47 -7.56
C LYS A 41 -30.09 6.83 -6.54
N GLU A 42 -30.46 5.64 -6.09
CA GLU A 42 -29.71 4.89 -5.09
C GLU A 42 -28.62 4.02 -5.74
N TYR A 43 -27.44 4.02 -5.12
CA TYR A 43 -26.32 3.15 -5.47
C TYR A 43 -25.98 2.30 -4.25
N LYS A 44 -25.87 0.98 -4.46
CA LYS A 44 -25.41 0.00 -3.47
C LYS A 44 -24.13 -0.66 -3.99
N ALA A 45 -23.02 -0.50 -3.29
CA ALA A 45 -21.72 -0.97 -3.72
C ALA A 45 -21.01 -1.78 -2.63
N LEU A 46 -20.40 -2.91 -3.02
CA LEU A 46 -19.70 -3.79 -2.10
C LEU A 46 -18.42 -3.11 -1.56
N ILE A 47 -18.23 -3.19 -0.25
CA ILE A 47 -17.01 -2.76 0.44
C ILE A 47 -16.16 -3.98 0.81
N GLU A 48 -16.77 -4.95 1.49
CA GLU A 48 -16.10 -6.10 2.09
C GLU A 48 -17.08 -7.29 2.17
N LYS A 49 -16.59 -8.52 2.09
CA LYS A 49 -17.37 -9.77 2.17
C LYS A 49 -17.30 -10.45 3.54
N ASP A 50 -16.55 -9.87 4.49
CA ASP A 50 -16.37 -10.37 5.85
C ASP A 50 -16.66 -9.25 6.87
N LYS A 51 -17.83 -9.31 7.51
CA LYS A 51 -18.29 -8.32 8.48
C LYS A 51 -17.33 -8.18 9.65
N ASN A 52 -16.78 -9.29 10.14
CA ASN A 52 -15.86 -9.28 11.28
C ASN A 52 -14.55 -8.60 10.93
N LEU A 53 -14.01 -8.87 9.73
CA LEU A 53 -12.83 -8.17 9.24
C LEU A 53 -13.11 -6.68 9.04
N TYR A 54 -14.24 -6.31 8.41
CA TYR A 54 -14.60 -4.90 8.24
C TYR A 54 -14.60 -4.16 9.59
N LEU A 55 -15.32 -4.72 10.58
CA LEU A 55 -15.37 -4.15 11.93
C LEU A 55 -13.98 -4.09 12.56
N LEU A 56 -13.14 -5.12 12.39
CA LEU A 56 -11.76 -5.11 12.88
C LEU A 56 -10.93 -3.97 12.27
N LEU A 57 -11.07 -3.71 10.97
CA LEU A 57 -10.30 -2.67 10.26
C LEU A 57 -10.82 -1.25 10.51
N THR A 58 -12.10 -1.10 10.86
CA THR A 58 -12.72 0.21 11.15
C THR A 58 -12.88 0.49 12.65
N ARG A 59 -12.54 -0.46 13.54
CA ARG A 59 -12.70 -0.38 15.01
C ARG A 59 -12.05 0.85 15.62
N SER A 60 -10.94 1.31 15.07
CA SER A 60 -10.39 2.59 15.48
C SER A 60 -11.32 3.70 14.96
N ASN A 61 -12.01 4.37 15.89
CA ASN A 61 -12.40 5.78 15.75
C ASN A 61 -11.15 6.67 15.66
N GLY A 62 -10.16 6.24 14.86
CA GLY A 62 -8.91 6.93 14.68
C GLY A 62 -9.24 8.35 14.31
N GLU A 63 -8.75 9.27 15.11
CA GLU A 63 -8.65 10.67 14.72
C GLU A 63 -8.09 10.69 13.29
N PRO A 64 -8.62 11.56 12.41
CA PRO A 64 -8.04 11.77 11.09
C PRO A 64 -6.52 11.85 11.23
N SER A 65 -5.76 11.25 10.32
CA SER A 65 -4.30 11.31 10.39
C SER A 65 -3.91 12.79 10.28
N ALA A 66 -3.64 13.42 11.42
CA ALA A 66 -3.42 14.86 11.52
C ALA A 66 -2.10 15.25 10.84
N LYS A 67 -1.15 14.30 10.77
CA LYS A 67 0.14 14.48 10.10
C LYS A 67 0.20 13.62 8.83
N MET A 68 0.55 14.26 7.71
CA MET A 68 0.92 13.53 6.50
C MET A 68 2.28 12.85 6.73
N GLN A 69 2.47 11.68 6.14
CA GLN A 69 3.74 10.94 6.23
C GLN A 69 4.35 10.69 4.86
N THR A 70 3.51 10.61 3.83
CA THR A 70 3.94 10.32 2.47
C THR A 70 3.22 11.28 1.53
N ILE A 71 4.01 12.05 0.81
CA ILE A 71 3.51 12.99 -0.18
C ILE A 71 3.90 12.46 -1.55
N HIS A 72 2.89 12.22 -2.37
CA HIS A 72 3.04 11.80 -3.75
C HIS A 72 3.13 13.04 -4.62
N THR A 73 4.16 13.10 -5.47
CA THR A 73 4.35 14.16 -6.45
C THR A 73 4.26 13.56 -7.84
N TYR A 74 3.54 14.22 -8.74
CA TYR A 74 3.45 13.77 -10.13
C TYR A 74 4.63 14.32 -10.90
N ALA A 75 5.68 13.51 -10.97
CA ALA A 75 6.93 13.85 -11.60
C ALA A 75 6.81 13.86 -13.13
N SER A 76 6.06 12.91 -13.74
CA SER A 76 5.93 12.88 -15.20
C SER A 76 4.55 12.51 -15.72
N ALA A 77 4.14 13.18 -16.79
CA ALA A 77 2.99 12.87 -17.64
C ALA A 77 3.33 11.90 -18.79
N LYS A 78 4.62 11.63 -19.05
CA LYS A 78 5.06 10.69 -20.09
C LYS A 78 5.16 9.27 -19.52
N CYS A 79 4.85 8.27 -20.35
CA CYS A 79 5.09 6.86 -20.04
C CYS A 79 5.75 6.16 -21.23
N ASN A 80 6.64 5.22 -20.94
CA ASN A 80 7.22 4.29 -21.92
C ASN A 80 6.47 2.94 -21.98
N LEU A 81 5.31 2.82 -21.30
CA LEU A 81 4.41 1.67 -21.34
C LEU A 81 2.97 2.07 -21.70
N ASN A 82 2.15 1.10 -22.11
CA ASN A 82 0.73 1.30 -22.39
C ASN A 82 -0.16 0.29 -21.63
N CYS A 83 -0.01 0.27 -20.30
CA CYS A 83 -0.67 -0.69 -19.42
C CYS A 83 -2.20 -0.65 -19.54
N GLN A 84 -2.83 -1.83 -19.51
CA GLN A 84 -4.29 -2.02 -19.51
C GLN A 84 -4.91 -1.88 -18.11
N VAL A 85 -4.08 -1.76 -17.07
CA VAL A 85 -4.49 -1.59 -15.65
C VAL A 85 -3.96 -0.27 -15.04
N CYS A 86 -3.74 0.75 -15.88
CA CYS A 86 -3.15 2.02 -15.48
C CYS A 86 -4.19 2.96 -14.86
N TYR A 87 -4.05 3.22 -13.56
CA TYR A 87 -4.89 4.18 -12.84
C TYR A 87 -4.56 5.65 -13.19
N GLU A 88 -3.36 5.93 -13.75
CA GLU A 88 -2.91 7.28 -14.12
C GLU A 88 -3.23 7.68 -15.58
N LYS A 89 -3.60 6.74 -16.46
CA LYS A 89 -3.76 7.01 -17.91
C LYS A 89 -4.73 8.14 -18.22
N TYR A 90 -5.68 8.37 -17.32
CA TYR A 90 -6.73 9.38 -17.43
C TYR A 90 -6.64 10.47 -16.37
N SER A 91 -5.56 10.51 -15.59
CA SER A 91 -5.37 11.60 -14.65
C SER A 91 -5.09 12.90 -15.40
N ASN A 92 -5.56 14.02 -14.83
CA ASN A 92 -5.27 15.37 -15.32
C ASN A 92 -4.23 16.05 -14.42
N HIS A 93 -3.34 15.24 -13.86
CA HIS A 93 -2.25 15.72 -13.04
C HIS A 93 -1.23 16.45 -13.92
N THR A 94 -0.67 17.53 -13.39
CA THR A 94 0.40 18.29 -14.04
C THR A 94 1.72 17.87 -13.43
N GLU A 95 2.78 17.91 -14.23
CA GLU A 95 4.12 17.67 -13.73
C GLU A 95 4.45 18.72 -12.66
N ILE A 96 4.98 18.28 -11.52
CA ILE A 96 5.38 19.16 -10.43
C ILE A 96 6.59 19.98 -10.84
N GLU A 97 6.62 21.27 -10.53
CA GLU A 97 7.79 22.11 -10.77
C GLU A 97 8.84 21.99 -9.65
N ARG A 98 10.08 22.41 -9.93
CA ARG A 98 11.17 22.32 -8.93
C ARG A 98 10.90 23.19 -7.72
N GLU A 99 10.35 24.38 -7.96
CA GLU A 99 9.95 25.34 -6.94
C GLU A 99 8.91 24.71 -5.99
N GLU A 100 7.91 24.02 -6.54
CA GLU A 100 6.90 23.30 -5.76
C GLU A 100 7.50 22.16 -4.91
N VAL A 101 8.54 21.49 -5.42
CA VAL A 101 9.27 20.48 -4.65
C VAL A 101 9.98 21.16 -3.46
N ASN A 102 10.65 22.30 -3.67
CA ASN A 102 11.29 23.03 -2.57
C ASN A 102 10.28 23.47 -1.50
N GLU A 103 9.16 24.07 -1.92
CA GLU A 103 8.08 24.47 -1.00
C GLU A 103 7.54 23.29 -0.18
N LEU A 104 7.31 22.14 -0.83
CA LEU A 104 6.87 20.91 -0.18
C LEU A 104 7.89 20.46 0.87
N LEU A 105 9.18 20.47 0.51
CA LEU A 105 10.27 20.00 1.36
C LEU A 105 10.43 20.86 2.62
N GLU A 106 10.22 22.18 2.51
CA GLU A 106 10.22 23.14 3.61
C GLU A 106 8.98 23.01 4.49
N LYS A 107 7.79 22.92 3.88
CA LYS A 107 6.49 22.87 4.58
C LYS A 107 6.28 21.52 5.30
N TYR A 108 6.85 20.44 4.78
CA TYR A 108 6.68 19.08 5.29
C TYR A 108 8.03 18.36 5.50
N PRO A 109 8.85 18.81 6.46
CA PRO A 109 10.22 18.34 6.63
C PRO A 109 10.32 16.84 6.96
N ASP A 110 9.30 16.28 7.61
CA ASP A 110 9.30 14.88 8.07
C ASP A 110 8.65 13.89 7.08
N CYS A 111 8.15 14.36 5.94
CA CYS A 111 7.42 13.51 4.99
C CYS A 111 8.35 12.81 4.00
N LYS A 112 8.04 11.55 3.67
CA LYS A 112 8.60 10.91 2.48
C LYS A 112 8.02 11.56 1.22
N VAL A 113 8.85 11.77 0.21
CA VAL A 113 8.46 12.32 -1.09
C VAL A 113 8.52 11.21 -2.12
N VAL A 114 7.36 10.80 -2.62
CA VAL A 114 7.21 9.74 -3.61
C VAL A 114 7.01 10.37 -4.97
N MET A 115 8.06 10.35 -5.80
CA MET A 115 7.99 10.74 -7.19
C MET A 115 7.28 9.65 -7.98
N MET A 116 6.17 10.01 -8.59
CA MET A 116 5.30 9.11 -9.33
C MET A 116 4.64 9.81 -10.52
N GLY A 117 3.64 9.20 -11.11
CA GLY A 117 2.90 9.73 -12.25
C GLY A 117 2.76 8.63 -13.29
N MET A 118 2.82 9.00 -14.57
CA MET A 118 2.78 8.04 -15.67
C MET A 118 4.06 7.17 -15.70
N GLU A 119 5.25 7.77 -15.75
CA GLU A 119 6.53 7.12 -15.47
C GLU A 119 7.59 8.19 -15.13
N PRO A 120 7.99 8.34 -13.86
CA PRO A 120 8.94 9.38 -13.44
C PRO A 120 10.26 9.37 -14.19
N THR A 121 10.76 8.19 -14.58
CA THR A 121 12.04 8.08 -15.29
C THR A 121 11.98 8.66 -16.71
N CYS A 122 10.80 8.96 -17.24
CA CYS A 122 10.61 9.68 -18.50
C CYS A 122 10.84 11.20 -18.40
N ARG A 123 10.94 11.76 -17.20
CA ARG A 123 11.31 13.16 -16.96
C ARG A 123 12.82 13.34 -17.07
N GLU A 124 13.27 14.42 -17.72
CA GLU A 124 14.69 14.66 -18.01
C GLU A 124 15.50 14.99 -16.75
N ASP A 125 14.94 15.83 -15.87
CA ASP A 125 15.56 16.30 -14.63
C ASP A 125 15.14 15.50 -13.39
N ILE A 126 14.67 14.25 -13.56
CA ILE A 126 14.26 13.39 -12.44
C ILE A 126 15.38 13.20 -11.39
N PHE A 127 16.64 13.17 -11.82
CA PHE A 127 17.78 13.03 -10.91
C PHE A 127 17.93 14.23 -9.98
N GLU A 128 17.65 15.44 -10.47
CA GLU A 128 17.70 16.67 -9.68
C GLU A 128 16.57 16.69 -8.65
N LEU A 129 15.35 16.26 -9.03
CA LEU A 129 14.26 16.13 -8.07
C LEU A 129 14.60 15.14 -6.95
N VAL A 130 15.21 14.00 -7.29
CA VAL A 130 15.70 13.00 -6.33
C VAL A 130 16.71 13.63 -5.37
N GLU A 131 17.66 14.39 -5.90
CA GLU A 131 18.69 15.07 -5.11
C GLU A 131 18.08 16.09 -4.14
N MET A 132 17.14 16.91 -4.60
CA MET A 132 16.42 17.89 -3.77
C MET A 132 15.72 17.21 -2.60
N ALA A 133 15.02 16.10 -2.84
CA ALA A 133 14.33 15.35 -1.79
C ALA A 133 15.27 14.55 -0.88
N GLY A 134 16.49 14.26 -1.33
CA GLY A 134 17.55 13.58 -0.58
C GLY A 134 17.10 12.24 0.02
N ASN A 135 17.35 12.03 1.31
CA ASN A 135 16.99 10.79 2.01
C ASN A 135 15.47 10.53 2.11
N ARG A 136 14.63 11.54 1.82
CA ARG A 136 13.16 11.43 1.80
C ARG A 136 12.64 10.91 0.46
N ALA A 137 13.47 10.93 -0.59
CA ALA A 137 13.09 10.53 -1.93
C ALA A 137 12.72 9.04 -2.01
N SER A 138 11.64 8.77 -2.73
CA SER A 138 11.24 7.44 -3.19
C SER A 138 10.75 7.54 -4.63
N LEU A 139 11.14 6.57 -5.45
CA LEU A 139 10.77 6.55 -6.87
C LEU A 139 9.75 5.44 -7.12
N ASN A 140 8.57 5.78 -7.65
CA ASN A 140 7.58 4.80 -8.10
C ASN A 140 7.67 4.63 -9.62
N THR A 141 8.22 3.50 -10.07
CA THR A 141 8.60 3.29 -11.47
C THR A 141 8.18 1.91 -11.97
N ASN A 142 7.93 1.83 -13.27
CA ASN A 142 7.79 0.59 -13.99
C ASN A 142 9.13 -0.14 -14.22
N GLY A 143 10.26 0.53 -14.01
CA GLY A 143 11.59 -0.08 -14.01
C GLY A 143 12.25 -0.24 -15.38
N ILE A 144 11.60 0.08 -16.50
CA ILE A 144 12.16 -0.18 -17.83
C ILE A 144 13.48 0.54 -18.05
N LYS A 145 13.60 1.82 -17.67
CA LYS A 145 14.88 2.55 -17.79
C LYS A 145 15.96 2.05 -16.82
N LEU A 146 15.60 1.30 -15.79
CA LEU A 146 16.53 0.77 -14.79
C LEU A 146 17.24 -0.51 -15.29
N GLU A 147 16.88 -1.02 -16.47
CA GLU A 147 17.69 -2.02 -17.20
C GLU A 147 19.12 -1.51 -17.48
N SER A 148 19.29 -0.19 -17.57
CA SER A 148 20.62 0.45 -17.63
C SER A 148 21.22 0.57 -16.23
N LEU A 149 22.33 -0.13 -15.97
CA LEU A 149 23.08 -0.03 -14.71
C LEU A 149 23.56 1.41 -14.45
N GLU A 150 23.98 2.13 -15.48
CA GLU A 150 24.42 3.52 -15.34
C GLU A 150 23.28 4.45 -14.89
N TYR A 151 22.04 4.18 -15.35
CA TYR A 151 20.87 4.91 -14.86
C TYR A 151 20.62 4.66 -13.37
N VAL A 152 20.73 3.40 -12.93
CA VAL A 152 20.57 3.02 -11.51
C VAL A 152 21.67 3.66 -10.63
N LYS A 153 22.93 3.62 -11.08
CA LYS A 153 24.04 4.31 -10.40
C LYS A 153 23.79 5.80 -10.28
N LYS A 154 23.29 6.44 -11.35
CA LYS A 154 22.97 7.87 -11.32
C LYS A 154 21.87 8.17 -10.30
N LEU A 155 20.80 7.38 -10.23
CA LEU A 155 19.78 7.52 -9.18
C LEU A 155 20.37 7.38 -7.77
N LYS A 156 21.24 6.38 -7.56
CA LYS A 156 21.93 6.17 -6.27
C LYS A 156 22.81 7.36 -5.88
N ALA A 157 23.60 7.87 -6.82
CA ALA A 157 24.51 8.99 -6.62
C ALA A 157 23.77 10.27 -6.22
N HIS A 158 22.57 10.49 -6.76
CA HIS A 158 21.69 11.61 -6.40
C HIS A 158 20.89 11.35 -5.10
N GLY A 159 21.20 10.27 -4.37
CA GLY A 159 20.68 10.05 -3.02
C GLY A 159 19.44 9.16 -2.92
N LEU A 160 18.96 8.57 -4.02
CA LEU A 160 17.78 7.69 -3.98
C LEU A 160 17.97 6.53 -2.99
N LYS A 161 17.04 6.38 -2.05
CA LYS A 161 17.06 5.31 -1.04
C LYS A 161 16.07 4.19 -1.30
N ASN A 162 14.89 4.51 -1.82
CA ASN A 162 13.79 3.55 -1.95
C ASN A 162 13.18 3.57 -3.35
N ILE A 163 12.89 2.40 -3.89
CA ILE A 163 12.15 2.22 -5.13
C ILE A 163 10.86 1.45 -4.85
N PHE A 164 9.72 1.99 -5.27
CA PHE A 164 8.50 1.23 -5.48
C PHE A 164 8.54 0.69 -6.91
N PHE A 165 8.77 -0.62 -7.04
CA PHE A 165 9.02 -1.25 -8.34
C PHE A 165 7.80 -2.04 -8.79
N SER A 166 7.18 -1.65 -9.92
CA SER A 166 6.01 -2.34 -10.45
C SER A 166 6.38 -3.69 -11.09
N PHE A 167 5.92 -4.79 -10.50
CA PHE A 167 6.23 -6.16 -10.91
C PHE A 167 5.03 -7.08 -10.67
N ASN A 168 4.31 -7.43 -11.73
CA ASN A 168 2.99 -8.09 -11.63
C ASN A 168 3.06 -9.63 -11.62
N GLY A 169 4.23 -10.23 -11.85
CA GLY A 169 4.40 -11.68 -11.88
C GLY A 169 5.72 -12.08 -12.53
N LEU A 170 5.93 -13.38 -12.67
CA LEU A 170 7.10 -13.99 -13.29
C LEU A 170 6.74 -14.69 -14.62
N ASN A 171 5.67 -14.24 -15.27
CA ASN A 171 5.15 -14.80 -16.51
C ASN A 171 4.84 -13.67 -17.52
N ASP A 172 5.34 -13.82 -18.75
CA ASP A 172 5.17 -12.88 -19.86
C ASP A 172 3.71 -12.62 -20.24
N GLU A 173 2.84 -13.64 -20.13
CA GLU A 173 1.43 -13.49 -20.44
C GLU A 173 0.75 -12.42 -19.58
N ILE A 174 1.22 -12.28 -18.33
CA ILE A 174 0.70 -11.27 -17.39
C ILE A 174 1.06 -9.88 -17.91
N TYR A 175 2.29 -9.68 -18.38
CA TYR A 175 2.72 -8.40 -18.92
C TYR A 175 2.02 -8.05 -20.24
N LEU A 176 1.77 -9.05 -21.11
CA LEU A 176 0.95 -8.85 -22.30
C LEU A 176 -0.46 -8.38 -21.93
N LYS A 177 -1.13 -9.08 -21.01
CA LYS A 177 -2.50 -8.77 -20.56
C LYS A 177 -2.59 -7.43 -19.81
N MET A 178 -1.66 -7.16 -18.90
CA MET A 178 -1.76 -6.05 -17.95
C MET A 178 -0.91 -4.83 -18.33
N ASN A 179 0.28 -5.03 -18.87
CA ASN A 179 1.26 -3.97 -19.15
C ASN A 179 1.30 -3.56 -20.63
N GLY A 180 0.68 -4.34 -21.52
CA GLY A 180 0.53 -4.03 -22.94
C GLY A 180 1.75 -4.43 -23.79
N GLY A 181 2.61 -5.32 -23.29
CA GLY A 181 3.81 -5.79 -23.99
C GLY A 181 4.61 -6.77 -23.15
N ASN A 182 5.62 -7.42 -23.75
CA ASN A 182 6.55 -8.28 -23.01
C ASN A 182 7.65 -7.43 -22.36
N TYR A 183 7.75 -7.51 -21.03
CA TYR A 183 8.66 -6.67 -20.24
C TYR A 183 9.35 -7.40 -19.10
N LEU A 184 9.15 -8.72 -18.95
CA LEU A 184 9.68 -9.47 -17.80
C LEU A 184 11.21 -9.45 -17.79
N GLU A 185 11.85 -9.72 -18.92
CA GLU A 185 13.30 -9.74 -19.05
C GLU A 185 13.94 -8.41 -18.63
N ALA A 186 13.47 -7.29 -19.22
CA ALA A 186 13.94 -5.96 -18.87
C ALA A 186 13.74 -5.63 -17.38
N LYS A 187 12.61 -6.08 -16.79
CA LYS A 187 12.32 -5.88 -15.36
C LYS A 187 13.22 -6.72 -14.45
N LEU A 188 13.49 -7.97 -14.81
CA LEU A 188 14.44 -8.83 -14.09
C LEU A 188 15.85 -8.22 -14.14
N LYS A 189 16.25 -7.71 -15.32
CA LYS A 189 17.53 -7.02 -15.47
C LYS A 189 17.62 -5.75 -14.62
N ALA A 190 16.54 -4.97 -14.58
CA ALA A 190 16.46 -3.80 -13.71
C ALA A 190 16.61 -4.18 -12.22
N LEU A 191 15.92 -5.24 -11.76
CA LEU A 191 16.04 -5.72 -10.39
C LEU A 191 17.44 -6.24 -10.06
N GLU A 192 18.12 -6.88 -11.02
CA GLU A 192 19.53 -7.26 -10.87
C GLU A 192 20.42 -6.03 -10.63
N ASN A 193 20.28 -4.99 -11.46
CA ASN A 193 21.05 -3.75 -11.32
C ASN A 193 20.77 -3.03 -10.00
N ILE A 194 19.49 -2.93 -9.61
CA ILE A 194 19.05 -2.36 -8.33
C ILE A 194 19.69 -3.12 -7.16
N GLY A 195 19.71 -4.45 -7.23
CA GLY A 195 20.34 -5.31 -6.23
C GLY A 195 21.85 -5.10 -6.10
N ARG A 196 22.55 -4.90 -7.23
CA ARG A 196 24.00 -4.56 -7.24
C ARG A 196 24.28 -3.24 -6.50
N GLU A 197 23.44 -2.23 -6.69
CA GLU A 197 23.56 -0.91 -6.04
C GLU A 197 22.91 -0.83 -4.65
N LYS A 198 22.34 -1.95 -4.16
CA LYS A 198 21.71 -2.10 -2.84
C LYS A 198 20.73 -0.95 -2.54
N ILE A 199 19.80 -0.69 -3.45
CA ILE A 199 18.71 0.26 -3.23
C ILE A 199 17.51 -0.51 -2.67
N ASP A 200 17.00 -0.09 -1.52
CA ASP A 200 15.86 -0.74 -0.88
C ASP A 200 14.66 -0.70 -1.82
N THR A 201 14.05 -1.87 -2.04
CA THR A 201 12.99 -2.04 -3.04
C THR A 201 11.74 -2.60 -2.41
N LEU A 202 10.63 -1.90 -2.63
CA LEU A 202 9.28 -2.33 -2.33
C LEU A 202 8.70 -2.87 -3.63
N LEU A 203 8.69 -4.19 -3.77
CA LEU A 203 8.17 -4.86 -4.95
C LEU A 203 6.64 -4.73 -4.94
N SER A 204 6.05 -4.11 -5.95
CA SER A 204 4.61 -3.82 -6.00
C SER A 204 3.93 -4.59 -7.12
N ALA A 205 3.04 -5.52 -6.77
CA ALA A 205 2.21 -6.29 -7.69
C ALA A 205 0.77 -5.77 -7.71
N THR A 206 0.19 -5.67 -8.91
CA THR A 206 -1.24 -5.47 -9.09
C THR A 206 -1.86 -6.83 -9.30
N LEU A 207 -2.79 -7.25 -8.45
CA LEU A 207 -3.55 -8.48 -8.63
C LEU A 207 -4.90 -8.20 -9.26
N ALA A 208 -5.24 -8.99 -10.27
CA ALA A 208 -6.54 -9.02 -10.88
C ALA A 208 -7.05 -10.46 -10.92
N LYS A 209 -8.33 -10.63 -10.58
CA LYS A 209 -8.96 -11.94 -10.49
C LYS A 209 -8.86 -12.69 -11.82
N ASN A 210 -8.56 -13.98 -11.76
CA ASN A 210 -8.36 -14.87 -12.91
C ASN A 210 -7.24 -14.46 -13.88
N ILE A 211 -6.30 -13.61 -13.45
CA ILE A 211 -5.17 -13.16 -14.28
C ILE A 211 -3.84 -13.56 -13.68
N ASN A 212 -3.59 -13.25 -12.41
CA ASN A 212 -2.28 -13.44 -11.79
C ASN A 212 -2.31 -13.78 -10.29
N GLU A 213 -3.42 -14.32 -9.79
CA GLU A 213 -3.52 -14.74 -8.37
C GLU A 213 -2.53 -15.87 -8.04
N ASP A 214 -2.25 -16.74 -9.01
CA ASP A 214 -1.25 -17.80 -8.98
C ASP A 214 0.19 -17.29 -8.80
N GLN A 215 0.43 -15.99 -8.97
CA GLN A 215 1.74 -15.39 -8.80
C GLN A 215 2.09 -15.02 -7.36
N ILE A 216 1.15 -15.15 -6.40
CA ILE A 216 1.41 -14.80 -4.99
C ILE A 216 2.61 -15.59 -4.44
N LEU A 217 2.59 -16.92 -4.53
CA LEU A 217 3.69 -17.75 -4.04
C LEU A 217 5.00 -17.50 -4.82
N PRO A 218 5.04 -17.50 -6.17
CA PRO A 218 6.22 -17.15 -6.94
C PRO A 218 6.84 -15.79 -6.54
N LEU A 219 6.03 -14.75 -6.36
CA LEU A 219 6.50 -13.43 -5.94
C LEU A 219 7.07 -13.45 -4.51
N VAL A 220 6.46 -14.21 -3.59
CA VAL A 220 6.99 -14.37 -2.23
C VAL A 220 8.34 -15.10 -2.26
N LYS A 221 8.48 -16.17 -3.06
CA LYS A 221 9.77 -16.87 -3.25
C LYS A 221 10.84 -15.92 -3.78
N PHE A 222 10.53 -15.19 -4.85
CA PHE A 222 11.41 -14.20 -5.45
C PHE A 222 11.85 -13.13 -4.44
N CYS A 223 10.92 -12.61 -3.63
CA CYS A 223 11.26 -11.66 -2.57
C CYS A 223 12.24 -12.23 -1.53
N PHE A 224 12.12 -13.51 -1.17
CA PHE A 224 13.05 -14.16 -0.23
C PHE A 224 14.42 -14.45 -0.85
N GLU A 225 14.48 -14.81 -2.14
CA GLU A 225 15.72 -15.00 -2.89
C GLU A 225 16.52 -13.69 -3.01
N HIS A 226 15.82 -12.57 -3.18
CA HIS A 226 16.39 -11.23 -3.33
C HIS A 226 16.28 -10.37 -2.07
N ARG A 227 16.16 -11.00 -0.89
CA ARG A 227 15.86 -10.34 0.38
C ARG A 227 16.94 -9.33 0.84
N SER A 228 18.12 -9.34 0.23
CA SER A 228 19.19 -8.38 0.54
C SER A 228 18.84 -6.94 0.17
N PHE A 229 17.91 -6.72 -0.76
CA PHE A 229 17.47 -5.38 -1.17
C PHE A 229 15.95 -5.27 -1.32
N ILE A 230 15.23 -6.38 -1.57
CA ILE A 230 13.76 -6.36 -1.53
C ILE A 230 13.32 -6.43 -0.07
N VAL A 231 12.66 -5.37 0.40
CA VAL A 231 12.27 -5.20 1.82
C VAL A 231 10.80 -5.47 2.09
N GLU A 232 9.97 -5.40 1.06
CA GLU A 232 8.52 -5.53 1.16
C GLU A 232 7.95 -6.06 -0.15
N LEU A 233 6.94 -6.92 -0.05
CA LEU A 233 6.01 -7.23 -1.13
C LEU A 233 4.70 -6.49 -0.87
N ARG A 234 4.41 -5.53 -1.74
CA ARG A 234 3.16 -4.77 -1.74
C ARG A 234 2.25 -5.31 -2.81
N THR A 235 1.05 -5.74 -2.42
CA THR A 235 0.07 -6.26 -3.36
C THR A 235 -1.18 -5.41 -3.33
N ARG A 236 -1.56 -4.86 -4.49
CA ARG A 236 -2.77 -4.05 -4.64
C ARG A 236 -3.79 -4.77 -5.51
N THR A 237 -5.07 -4.70 -5.17
CA THR A 237 -6.13 -5.20 -6.06
C THR A 237 -6.41 -4.20 -7.18
N LEU A 238 -6.84 -4.71 -8.32
CA LEU A 238 -7.40 -3.89 -9.38
C LEU A 238 -8.72 -3.28 -8.91
N ALA A 239 -8.84 -1.96 -9.06
CA ALA A 239 -10.08 -1.22 -8.85
C ALA A 239 -10.49 -0.59 -10.20
N PRO A 240 -11.79 -0.35 -10.44
CA PRO A 240 -12.28 0.34 -11.63
C PRO A 240 -11.95 1.83 -11.54
N ILE A 241 -10.66 2.16 -11.69
CA ILE A 241 -10.08 3.49 -11.68
C ILE A 241 -9.08 3.54 -12.83
N GLY A 242 -9.18 4.57 -13.65
CA GLY A 242 -8.40 4.69 -14.88
C GLY A 242 -8.71 3.54 -15.84
N LYS A 243 -7.69 3.10 -16.58
CA LYS A 243 -7.82 1.93 -17.45
C LYS A 243 -7.81 0.67 -16.60
N HIS A 244 -8.84 -0.15 -16.73
CA HIS A 244 -8.98 -1.39 -16.00
C HIS A 244 -9.45 -2.51 -16.93
N LEU A 245 -8.98 -3.72 -16.66
CA LEU A 245 -9.61 -4.93 -17.15
C LEU A 245 -10.88 -5.10 -16.30
N ASN A 246 -12.05 -5.37 -16.88
CA ASN A 246 -13.33 -5.53 -16.17
C ASN A 246 -13.37 -6.76 -15.23
N ALA A 247 -12.35 -6.90 -14.39
CA ALA A 247 -12.18 -7.96 -13.42
C ALA A 247 -13.07 -7.67 -12.21
N GLU A 248 -13.57 -8.73 -11.60
CA GLU A 248 -14.32 -8.63 -10.35
C GLU A 248 -13.45 -8.03 -9.24
N GLN A 249 -14.06 -7.21 -8.40
CA GLN A 249 -13.41 -6.63 -7.24
C GLN A 249 -13.01 -7.73 -6.24
N ILE A 250 -11.73 -7.75 -5.87
CA ILE A 250 -11.22 -8.55 -4.75
C ILE A 250 -11.26 -7.69 -3.48
N CYS A 251 -12.00 -8.12 -2.47
CA CYS A 251 -12.06 -7.48 -1.15
C CYS A 251 -10.83 -7.82 -0.28
N MET A 252 -10.63 -7.11 0.84
CA MET A 252 -9.46 -7.35 1.70
C MET A 252 -9.50 -8.75 2.32
N SER A 253 -10.68 -9.23 2.72
CA SER A 253 -10.83 -10.60 3.26
C SER A 253 -10.46 -11.69 2.26
N GLU A 254 -10.82 -11.48 0.99
CA GLU A 254 -10.47 -12.39 -0.11
C GLU A 254 -8.98 -12.35 -0.38
N LEU A 255 -8.37 -11.15 -0.41
CA LEU A 255 -6.94 -11.01 -0.63
C LEU A 255 -6.11 -11.66 0.50
N ILE A 256 -6.52 -11.47 1.76
CA ILE A 256 -5.90 -12.18 2.90
C ILE A 256 -6.05 -13.70 2.75
N LYS A 257 -7.23 -14.17 2.32
CA LYS A 257 -7.48 -15.60 2.08
C LYS A 257 -6.61 -16.16 0.97
N LEU A 258 -6.47 -15.45 -0.16
CA LEU A 258 -5.59 -15.85 -1.26
C LEU A 258 -4.14 -16.04 -0.78
N PHE A 259 -3.62 -15.08 0.00
CA PHE A 259 -2.28 -15.23 0.60
C PHE A 259 -2.19 -16.42 1.57
N ALA A 260 -3.20 -16.60 2.42
CA ALA A 260 -3.25 -17.73 3.36
C ALA A 260 -3.23 -19.07 2.61
N ASP A 261 -4.04 -19.21 1.58
CA ASP A 261 -4.20 -20.43 0.79
C ASP A 261 -2.93 -20.75 -0.02
N GLU A 262 -2.40 -19.78 -0.77
CA GLU A 262 -1.21 -19.93 -1.63
C GLU A 262 0.08 -20.21 -0.83
N LEU A 263 0.14 -19.73 0.41
CA LEU A 263 1.31 -19.94 1.29
C LEU A 263 1.10 -21.08 2.29
N HIS A 264 -0.08 -21.69 2.28
CA HIS A 264 -0.51 -22.71 3.25
C HIS A 264 -0.34 -22.24 4.72
N ILE A 265 -0.68 -20.98 4.99
CA ILE A 265 -0.66 -20.37 6.33
C ILE A 265 -2.09 -20.27 6.84
N ASN A 266 -2.30 -20.50 8.13
CA ASN A 266 -3.62 -20.30 8.73
C ASN A 266 -3.99 -18.80 8.73
N LYS A 267 -5.12 -18.44 8.08
CA LYS A 267 -5.67 -17.06 8.07
C LYS A 267 -5.83 -16.50 9.50
N ALA A 268 -6.19 -17.34 10.47
CA ALA A 268 -6.35 -16.90 11.86
C ALA A 268 -5.02 -16.39 12.47
N ASP A 269 -3.87 -16.94 12.06
CA ASP A 269 -2.57 -16.49 12.54
C ASP A 269 -2.20 -15.13 11.94
N ILE A 270 -2.51 -14.90 10.67
CA ILE A 270 -2.35 -13.58 10.02
C ILE A 270 -3.17 -12.51 10.77
N LEU A 271 -4.44 -12.81 11.08
CA LEU A 271 -5.30 -11.89 11.82
C LEU A 271 -4.82 -11.69 13.26
N ARG A 272 -4.30 -12.75 13.91
CA ARG A 272 -3.77 -12.70 15.26
C ARG A 272 -2.54 -11.80 15.34
N GLU A 273 -1.65 -11.90 14.36
CA GLU A 273 -0.49 -11.02 14.23
C GLU A 273 -0.91 -9.55 14.10
N PHE A 274 -1.85 -9.27 13.19
CA PHE A 274 -2.37 -7.92 13.00
C PHE A 274 -2.95 -7.35 14.30
N CYS A 275 -3.83 -8.10 14.98
CA CYS A 275 -4.41 -7.72 16.26
C CYS A 275 -3.34 -7.49 17.33
N PHE A 276 -2.34 -8.38 17.42
CA PHE A 276 -1.23 -8.23 18.36
C PHE A 276 -0.49 -6.91 18.15
N MET A 277 -0.16 -6.57 16.90
CA MET A 277 0.54 -5.32 16.60
C MET A 277 -0.29 -4.08 16.94
N GLN A 278 -1.62 -4.11 16.72
CA GLN A 278 -2.50 -3.02 17.16
C GLN A 278 -2.48 -2.85 18.69
N ILE A 279 -2.59 -3.96 19.44
CA ILE A 279 -2.55 -3.94 20.90
C ILE A 279 -1.18 -3.46 21.40
N PHE A 280 -0.09 -3.92 20.78
CA PHE A 280 1.27 -3.52 21.13
C PHE A 280 1.46 -2.01 20.97
N LEU A 281 1.08 -1.47 19.81
CA LEU A 281 1.21 -0.04 19.52
C LEU A 281 0.37 0.84 20.44
N GLU A 282 -0.83 0.40 20.80
CA GLU A 282 -1.69 1.14 21.73
C GLU A 282 -1.12 1.13 23.15
N ASN A 283 -0.66 -0.04 23.62
CA ASN A 283 -0.11 -0.19 24.97
C ASN A 283 1.17 0.64 25.19
N PHE A 284 1.99 0.79 24.16
CA PHE A 284 3.25 1.53 24.22
C PHE A 284 3.19 2.90 23.53
N ARG A 285 1.98 3.45 23.33
CA ARG A 285 1.78 4.73 22.63
C ARG A 285 2.64 5.88 23.17
N TRP A 286 2.84 5.96 24.48
CA TRP A 286 3.61 7.01 25.14
C TRP A 286 5.13 6.94 24.91
N LEU A 287 5.64 5.78 24.48
CA LEU A 287 7.05 5.58 24.14
C LEU A 287 7.36 5.83 22.65
N LEU A 288 6.34 5.93 21.81
CA LEU A 288 6.49 6.00 20.36
C LEU A 288 6.46 7.46 19.90
N PRO A 289 7.25 7.83 18.85
CA PRO A 289 7.20 9.17 18.29
C PRO A 289 5.79 9.57 17.85
N LYS A 290 5.48 10.86 17.96
CA LYS A 290 4.18 11.42 17.55
C LYS A 290 3.91 11.07 16.07
N GLY A 291 2.75 10.48 15.78
CA GLY A 291 2.35 10.03 14.44
C GLY A 291 2.87 8.64 14.03
N PHE A 292 3.72 7.99 14.84
CA PHE A 292 4.17 6.62 14.56
C PHE A 292 2.99 5.64 14.52
N ARG A 293 2.00 5.80 15.42
CA ARG A 293 0.76 5.00 15.41
C ARG A 293 -0.02 5.15 14.11
N ASP A 294 -0.15 6.37 13.58
CA ASP A 294 -0.93 6.66 12.37
C ASP A 294 -0.38 5.94 11.14
N LYS A 295 0.90 5.57 11.17
CA LYS A 295 1.54 4.75 10.14
C LYS A 295 0.97 3.33 10.10
N PHE A 296 0.76 2.75 11.28
CA PHE A 296 0.41 1.34 11.48
C PHE A 296 -1.03 1.11 11.93
N GLY A 297 -1.80 2.17 12.14
CA GLY A 297 -3.22 2.08 12.51
C GLY A 297 -4.05 1.35 11.45
N SER A 298 -5.09 0.66 11.91
CA SER A 298 -6.03 -0.06 11.06
C SER A 298 -6.70 0.86 10.04
N LYS A 299 -6.69 0.44 8.78
CA LYS A 299 -7.28 1.15 7.65
C LYS A 299 -8.02 0.15 6.78
N LEU A 300 -9.22 0.52 6.33
CA LEU A 300 -10.01 -0.35 5.45
C LEU A 300 -9.27 -0.73 4.15
N CYS A 301 -8.51 0.20 3.58
CA CYS A 301 -7.81 -0.01 2.32
C CYS A 301 -6.39 -0.62 2.46
N SER A 302 -5.93 -0.92 3.68
CA SER A 302 -4.56 -1.36 3.92
C SER A 302 -4.46 -2.37 5.05
N PHE A 303 -3.88 -3.53 4.75
CA PHE A 303 -3.60 -4.56 5.73
C PHE A 303 -2.13 -4.95 5.65
N VAL A 304 -1.47 -5.10 6.81
CA VAL A 304 -0.04 -5.40 6.89
C VAL A 304 0.16 -6.59 7.81
N PHE A 305 0.97 -7.53 7.35
CA PHE A 305 1.39 -8.70 8.14
C PHE A 305 2.76 -9.17 7.66
N ASN A 306 3.38 -10.06 8.42
CA ASN A 306 4.68 -10.62 8.06
C ASN A 306 4.57 -12.11 7.73
N ILE A 307 5.43 -12.52 6.80
CA ILE A 307 5.66 -13.93 6.51
C ILE A 307 7.05 -14.30 6.99
N LYS A 308 7.14 -15.43 7.67
CA LYS A 308 8.39 -16.05 8.05
C LYS A 308 8.66 -17.28 7.17
N LYS A 309 9.86 -17.35 6.60
CA LYS A 309 10.36 -18.54 5.89
C LYS A 309 10.93 -19.52 6.91
N GLU A 310 10.26 -20.66 7.10
CA GLU A 310 10.68 -21.70 8.04
C GLU A 310 11.66 -22.67 7.37
N SER A 311 11.35 -23.11 6.15
CA SER A 311 12.23 -23.90 5.29
C SER A 311 12.03 -23.50 3.82
N GLU A 312 12.64 -24.25 2.89
CA GLU A 312 12.23 -24.19 1.48
C GLU A 312 10.74 -24.50 1.37
N ASP A 313 10.01 -23.62 0.67
CA ASP A 313 8.57 -23.70 0.41
C ASP A 313 7.63 -23.86 1.62
N LYS A 314 8.12 -23.57 2.83
CA LYS A 314 7.30 -23.57 4.05
C LYS A 314 7.33 -22.22 4.74
N TYR A 315 6.12 -21.69 4.95
CA TYR A 315 5.91 -20.37 5.51
C TYR A 315 5.06 -20.41 6.77
N SER A 316 5.19 -19.40 7.61
CA SER A 316 4.34 -19.18 8.77
C SER A 316 4.09 -17.67 8.95
N SER A 317 3.01 -17.32 9.65
CA SER A 317 2.86 -15.97 10.21
C SER A 317 3.45 -15.95 11.63
N PRO A 318 4.14 -14.87 12.04
CA PRO A 318 4.51 -14.63 13.43
C PRO A 318 3.35 -14.81 14.42
N GLY A 319 2.10 -14.55 13.99
CA GLY A 319 0.89 -14.74 14.79
C GLY A 319 0.72 -16.16 15.31
N SER A 320 1.22 -17.18 14.61
CA SER A 320 1.20 -18.59 15.09
C SER A 320 1.91 -18.79 16.43
N ARG A 321 2.78 -17.86 16.83
CA ARG A 321 3.57 -17.91 18.06
C ARG A 321 2.98 -17.07 19.18
N ILE A 322 1.88 -16.36 18.92
CA ILE A 322 1.26 -15.35 19.79
C ILE A 322 -0.01 -15.92 20.43
N ASP A 323 -0.18 -15.63 21.72
CA ASP A 323 -1.38 -16.00 22.47
C ASP A 323 -2.06 -14.72 22.98
N LEU A 324 -3.09 -14.27 22.27
CA LEU A 324 -3.81 -13.05 22.60
C LEU A 324 -4.65 -13.20 23.87
N ASP A 325 -5.20 -14.38 24.12
CA ASP A 325 -6.03 -14.63 25.31
C ASP A 325 -5.18 -14.55 26.57
N ARG A 326 -3.97 -15.13 26.55
CA ARG A 326 -3.02 -14.99 27.64
C ARG A 326 -2.55 -13.55 27.86
N ILE A 327 -2.36 -12.77 26.79
CA ILE A 327 -2.01 -11.34 26.90
C ILE A 327 -3.17 -10.56 27.54
N ASN A 328 -4.40 -10.79 27.09
CA ASN A 328 -5.57 -10.04 27.55
C ASN A 328 -5.98 -10.38 28.98
N ASN A 329 -5.79 -11.61 29.42
CA ASN A 329 -6.14 -12.08 30.76
C ASN A 329 -5.02 -11.90 31.81
N SER A 330 -3.88 -11.31 31.42
CA SER A 330 -2.72 -11.18 32.31
C SER A 330 -2.66 -9.83 33.01
N SER A 331 -2.39 -9.83 34.32
CA SER A 331 -2.07 -8.62 35.09
C SER A 331 -0.74 -7.97 34.67
N PHE A 332 0.12 -8.71 33.96
CA PHE A 332 1.44 -8.24 33.47
C PHE A 332 1.44 -8.05 31.94
N LYS A 333 0.39 -7.42 31.39
CA LYS A 333 0.17 -7.27 29.95
C LYS A 333 1.39 -6.79 29.16
N SER A 334 2.06 -5.72 29.62
CA SER A 334 3.25 -5.15 28.95
C SER A 334 4.40 -6.15 28.84
N LEU A 335 4.66 -6.96 29.87
CA LEU A 335 5.72 -7.96 29.86
C LEU A 335 5.42 -9.09 28.87
N TYR A 336 4.16 -9.54 28.83
CA TYR A 336 3.71 -10.53 27.86
C TYR A 336 3.77 -10.01 26.43
N LEU A 337 3.44 -8.74 26.20
CA LEU A 337 3.59 -8.12 24.88
C LEU A 337 5.04 -8.15 24.40
N PHE A 338 6.01 -7.78 25.24
CA PHE A 338 7.43 -7.88 24.89
C PHE A 338 7.88 -9.33 24.68
N TYR A 339 7.48 -10.25 25.57
CA TYR A 339 7.78 -11.67 25.43
C TYR A 339 7.30 -12.23 24.09
N TYR A 340 6.04 -11.98 23.73
CA TYR A 340 5.47 -12.47 22.47
C TYR A 340 6.06 -11.75 21.25
N LEU A 341 6.41 -10.47 21.35
CA LEU A 341 7.14 -9.76 20.29
C LEU A 341 8.46 -10.46 19.99
N ILE A 342 9.26 -10.74 21.02
CA ILE A 342 10.56 -11.44 20.88
C ILE A 342 10.35 -12.88 20.39
N LYS A 343 9.37 -13.60 20.92
CA LYS A 343 9.08 -14.99 20.53
C LYS A 343 8.65 -15.10 19.06
N ALA A 344 7.84 -14.14 18.58
CA ALA A 344 7.29 -14.15 17.24
C ALA A 344 8.30 -13.65 16.19
N TYR A 345 8.91 -12.49 16.45
CA TYR A 345 9.77 -11.77 15.49
C TYR A 345 11.27 -11.93 15.74
N GLY A 346 11.67 -12.46 16.89
CA GLY A 346 13.06 -12.54 17.31
C GLY A 346 13.59 -11.23 17.91
N PRO A 347 14.77 -11.27 18.54
CA PRO A 347 15.37 -10.09 19.18
C PRO A 347 15.81 -9.01 18.18
N PHE A 348 16.07 -9.38 16.92
CA PHE A 348 16.52 -8.45 15.89
C PHE A 348 15.49 -7.38 15.52
N LEU A 349 14.18 -7.64 15.69
CA LEU A 349 13.16 -6.62 15.41
C LEU A 349 13.31 -5.42 16.37
N LEU A 350 13.64 -5.67 17.64
CA LEU A 350 13.88 -4.60 18.61
C LEU A 350 15.07 -3.73 18.19
N ALA A 351 16.14 -4.35 17.69
CA ALA A 351 17.29 -3.62 17.15
C ALA A 351 16.89 -2.78 15.93
N GLU A 352 16.10 -3.32 14.99
CA GLU A 352 15.61 -2.56 13.85
C GLU A 352 14.72 -1.37 14.25
N ILE A 353 13.84 -1.55 15.24
CA ILE A 353 13.00 -0.49 15.79
C ILE A 353 13.89 0.58 16.44
N ALA A 354 14.87 0.19 17.25
CA ALA A 354 15.80 1.12 17.89
C ALA A 354 16.61 1.93 16.86
N LEU A 355 17.18 1.28 15.84
CA LEU A 355 17.90 1.97 14.76
C LEU A 355 17.00 2.97 14.02
N TYR A 356 15.74 2.59 13.76
CA TYR A 356 14.77 3.50 13.14
C TYR A 356 14.47 4.72 14.03
N LEU A 357 14.24 4.51 15.32
CA LEU A 357 13.95 5.59 16.27
C LEU A 357 15.15 6.54 16.46
N LEU A 358 16.37 6.02 16.31
CA LEU A 358 17.62 6.78 16.41
C LEU A 358 18.08 7.38 15.06
N HIS A 359 17.30 7.21 13.99
CA HIS A 359 17.66 7.64 12.63
C HIS A 359 19.01 7.10 12.13
N LEU A 360 19.39 5.90 12.61
CA LEU A 360 20.63 5.23 12.24
C LEU A 360 20.44 4.32 11.01
N PRO A 361 21.49 4.14 10.19
CA PRO A 361 21.41 3.27 9.02
C PRO A 361 21.16 1.82 9.45
N ARG A 362 20.27 1.14 8.71
CA ARG A 362 20.09 -0.31 8.84
C ARG A 362 21.34 -1.01 8.29
N PHE A 363 21.89 -1.95 9.07
CA PHE A 363 22.97 -2.82 8.62
C PHE A 363 22.60 -4.32 8.69
N VAL A 364 21.45 -4.65 9.28
CA VAL A 364 20.90 -6.02 9.32
C VAL A 364 19.52 -6.03 8.68
N VAL A 365 19.33 -6.97 7.77
CA VAL A 365 18.03 -7.30 7.19
C VAL A 365 17.64 -8.70 7.66
N GLN A 366 16.47 -8.85 8.27
CA GLN A 366 15.97 -10.16 8.64
C GLN A 366 15.68 -11.01 7.38
N LYS A 367 16.66 -11.84 7.00
CA LYS A 367 16.60 -12.68 5.79
C LYS A 367 15.42 -13.67 5.77
N LYS A 368 14.94 -14.09 6.94
CA LYS A 368 13.84 -15.05 7.08
C LYS A 368 12.46 -14.41 7.24
N MET A 369 12.36 -13.09 7.17
CA MET A 369 11.07 -12.38 7.35
C MET A 369 10.82 -11.38 6.23
N LEU A 370 9.62 -11.45 5.67
CA LEU A 370 9.15 -10.56 4.60
C LEU A 370 7.94 -9.77 5.10
N ASN A 371 7.93 -8.47 4.83
CA ASN A 371 6.76 -7.62 5.07
C ASN A 371 5.80 -7.73 3.88
N ILE A 372 4.53 -8.02 4.17
CA ILE A 372 3.46 -8.03 3.17
C ILE A 372 2.52 -6.86 3.43
N VAL A 373 2.29 -6.06 2.40
CA VAL A 373 1.36 -4.93 2.44
C VAL A 373 0.27 -5.14 1.40
N LEU A 374 -0.92 -5.44 1.86
CA LEU A 374 -2.11 -5.59 1.04
C LEU A 374 -2.83 -4.25 0.92
N LYS A 375 -3.28 -3.92 -0.30
CA LYS A 375 -4.02 -2.70 -0.61
C LYS A 375 -5.27 -3.02 -1.42
N CYS A 376 -6.44 -2.63 -0.92
CA CYS A 376 -7.70 -2.67 -1.68
C CYS A 376 -8.17 -1.23 -1.84
N TRP A 377 -8.14 -0.70 -3.06
CA TRP A 377 -8.57 0.67 -3.31
C TRP A 377 -10.09 0.76 -3.39
N PRO A 378 -10.70 1.78 -2.74
CA PRO A 378 -12.09 2.10 -3.04
C PRO A 378 -12.20 2.68 -4.45
N ASN A 379 -13.40 2.64 -5.01
CA ASN A 379 -13.78 3.29 -6.26
C ASN A 379 -14.86 4.35 -5.99
N LEU A 380 -15.35 5.00 -7.06
CA LEU A 380 -16.35 6.05 -6.96
C LEU A 380 -17.59 5.64 -6.15
N TYR A 381 -18.00 4.37 -6.17
CA TYR A 381 -19.25 3.90 -5.59
C TYR A 381 -19.15 3.47 -4.12
N ASN A 382 -17.98 3.04 -3.66
CA ASN A 382 -17.77 2.50 -2.30
C ASN A 382 -16.75 3.29 -1.46
N VAL A 383 -16.40 4.50 -1.90
CA VAL A 383 -15.45 5.37 -1.21
C VAL A 383 -16.03 5.97 0.09
N ASP A 384 -15.43 5.63 1.22
CA ASP A 384 -15.78 6.17 2.54
C ASP A 384 -14.85 7.33 2.90
N LEU A 385 -15.34 8.57 2.78
CA LEU A 385 -14.54 9.78 3.00
C LEU A 385 -14.08 9.90 4.47
N THR A 386 -14.86 9.39 5.41
CA THR A 386 -14.48 9.36 6.83
C THR A 386 -13.32 8.40 7.06
N GLU A 387 -13.36 7.19 6.51
CA GLU A 387 -12.22 6.26 6.60
C GLU A 387 -10.99 6.78 5.84
N MET A 388 -11.19 7.41 4.68
CA MET A 388 -10.09 7.99 3.90
C MET A 388 -9.36 9.13 4.61
N SER A 389 -10.04 9.86 5.49
CA SER A 389 -9.42 10.92 6.30
C SER A 389 -8.28 10.39 7.21
N LYS A 390 -8.28 9.08 7.50
CA LYS A 390 -7.24 8.38 8.26
C LYS A 390 -5.98 8.05 7.43
N CYS A 391 -6.01 8.25 6.11
CA CYS A 391 -4.90 7.88 5.22
C CYS A 391 -3.73 8.88 5.31
N PRO A 392 -2.51 8.51 5.75
CA PRO A 392 -1.39 9.45 5.88
C PRO A 392 -0.71 9.80 4.55
N SER A 393 -1.27 9.35 3.43
CA SER A 393 -0.77 9.58 2.09
C SER A 393 -1.63 10.62 1.37
N ALA A 394 -0.97 11.62 0.81
CA ALA A 394 -1.60 12.68 0.07
C ALA A 394 -0.80 13.00 -1.19
N TYR A 395 -1.49 13.60 -2.14
CA TYR A 395 -0.99 14.11 -3.39
C TYR A 395 -0.79 15.62 -3.23
N TYR A 396 0.37 16.15 -3.64
CA TYR A 396 0.67 17.58 -3.58
C TYR A 396 0.65 18.19 -4.97
N LYS A 397 -0.02 19.34 -5.12
CA LYS A 397 -0.02 20.15 -6.33
C LYS A 397 -0.47 21.57 -6.01
N ASN A 398 0.21 22.56 -6.60
CA ASN A 398 -0.11 23.99 -6.49
C ASN A 398 -0.25 24.46 -5.03
N GLY A 399 0.59 23.97 -4.12
CA GLY A 399 0.52 24.32 -2.70
C GLY A 399 -0.56 23.60 -1.88
N GLU A 400 -1.43 22.83 -2.54
CA GLU A 400 -2.56 22.12 -1.94
C GLU A 400 -2.29 20.62 -1.78
N MET A 401 -2.94 20.03 -0.77
CA MET A 401 -2.85 18.60 -0.45
C MET A 401 -4.22 17.95 -0.60
N GLU A 402 -4.32 16.94 -1.46
CA GLU A 402 -5.51 16.09 -1.57
C GLU A 402 -5.16 14.65 -1.17
N ARG A 403 -6.09 13.92 -0.54
CA ARG A 403 -5.84 12.50 -0.21
C ARG A 403 -5.58 11.71 -1.50
N PHE A 404 -4.52 10.91 -1.51
CA PHE A 404 -3.99 10.30 -2.74
C PHE A 404 -5.02 9.50 -3.55
N CYS A 405 -5.76 8.58 -2.91
CA CYS A 405 -6.78 7.82 -3.61
C CYS A 405 -7.99 8.68 -4.03
N LEU A 406 -8.29 9.75 -3.29
CA LEU A 406 -9.45 10.61 -3.58
C LEU A 406 -9.23 11.34 -4.90
N SER A 407 -8.01 11.87 -5.05
CA SER A 407 -7.53 12.50 -6.27
C SER A 407 -7.71 11.57 -7.46
N ASN A 408 -7.17 10.35 -7.37
CA ASN A 408 -7.26 9.35 -8.44
C ASN A 408 -8.70 8.95 -8.82
N ILE A 409 -9.59 8.80 -7.83
CA ILE A 409 -11.01 8.47 -8.06
C ILE A 409 -11.71 9.60 -8.82
N LYS A 410 -11.56 10.85 -8.36
CA LYS A 410 -12.21 12.01 -8.99
C LYS A 410 -11.78 12.17 -10.45
N TYR A 411 -10.47 12.13 -10.72
CA TYR A 411 -9.96 12.33 -12.08
C TYR A 411 -10.40 11.24 -13.05
N SER A 412 -10.46 9.99 -12.59
CA SER A 412 -10.93 8.88 -13.43
C SER A 412 -12.40 9.06 -13.82
N ALA A 413 -13.25 9.47 -12.87
CA ALA A 413 -14.69 9.62 -13.09
C ALA A 413 -15.03 10.72 -14.11
N ILE A 414 -14.33 11.87 -14.08
CA ILE A 414 -14.56 13.01 -14.99
C ILE A 414 -14.47 12.61 -16.47
N LYS A 415 -13.67 11.58 -16.81
CA LYS A 415 -13.40 11.18 -18.19
C LYS A 415 -14.26 10.02 -18.69
N GLU A 416 -14.87 9.23 -17.81
CA GLU A 416 -15.84 8.19 -18.20
C GLU A 416 -17.19 8.77 -18.69
N GLY A 417 -17.28 10.09 -18.89
CA GLY A 417 -18.50 10.76 -19.32
C GLY A 417 -19.52 10.93 -18.19
N LEU A 418 -19.15 10.61 -16.95
CA LEU A 418 -19.90 10.97 -15.76
C LEU A 418 -19.67 12.46 -15.48
N LYS A 419 -20.54 13.31 -16.03
CA LYS A 419 -20.65 14.74 -15.74
C LYS A 419 -22.12 15.12 -15.57
#